data_AF-A0A182PLC4-F1
#
_entry.id   AF-A0A182PLC4-F1
#
_cell.length_a   1.000
_cell.length_b   1.000
_cell.length_c   1.000
_cell.angle_alpha   90.00
_cell.angle_beta   90.00
_cell.angle_gamma   90.00
#
_symmetry.space_group_name_H-M   'P 1'
#
loop_
_entity.id
_entity.type
_entity.pdbx_description
1 polymer ?
#
loop_
_entity_poly.entity_id
_entity_poly.type
_entity_poly.pdbx_seq_one_letter_code
_entity_poly.pdbx_strand_id
1 'polypeptide(L)'
;MCRWQYCILLIVVSAQAAVALQANFEGFEQSAGKEFINYDLRVRKFNRTTSTLNGTGYIIQPIDNTMIFKSDVYFSRLGNQQFVHSPLHLPETGLCELFDHVHDEYPRIFEGIENVPEKGECPI
;
A
#
# COMPACT_ATOMS: atom_id res chain seq x y z
N MET A 1 -43.46 0.30 4.31
CA MET A 1 -43.44 1.67 4.88
C MET A 1 -42.24 1.77 5.81
N CYS A 2 -41.12 2.32 5.33
CA CYS A 2 -39.94 2.52 6.18
C CYS A 2 -40.24 3.69 7.12
N ARG A 3 -40.33 3.43 8.43
CA ARG A 3 -40.57 4.49 9.43
C ARG A 3 -39.38 5.46 9.36
N TRP A 4 -39.67 6.74 9.17
CA TRP A 4 -38.69 7.83 8.94
C TRP A 4 -37.50 7.82 9.91
N GLN A 5 -37.70 7.38 11.15
CA GLN A 5 -36.65 7.19 12.15
C GLN A 5 -35.57 6.17 11.74
N TYR A 6 -35.93 5.08 11.05
CA TYR A 6 -34.96 4.06 10.59
C TYR A 6 -34.19 4.52 9.35
N CYS A 7 -34.77 5.35 8.48
CA CYS A 7 -34.06 5.94 7.35
C CYS A 7 -32.95 6.91 7.80
N ILE A 8 -33.22 7.73 8.82
CA ILE A 8 -32.21 8.67 9.36
C ILE A 8 -31.05 7.90 9.98
N LEU A 9 -31.32 6.83 10.74
CA LEU A 9 -30.28 5.99 11.33
C LEU A 9 -29.39 5.34 10.27
N LEU A 10 -29.97 4.83 9.17
CA LEU A 10 -29.19 4.23 8.08
C LEU A 10 -28.29 5.26 7.37
N ILE A 11 -28.77 6.48 7.16
CA ILE A 11 -28.00 7.55 6.53
C ILE A 11 -26.82 7.96 7.42
N VAL A 12 -27.04 8.13 8.74
CA VAL A 12 -25.99 8.53 9.68
C VAL A 12 -24.91 7.45 9.81
N VAL A 13 -25.29 6.17 9.87
CA VAL A 13 -24.34 5.04 9.90
C VAL A 13 -23.52 4.96 8.62
N SER A 14 -24.13 5.19 7.46
CA SER A 14 -23.39 5.21 6.18
C SER A 14 -22.39 6.36 6.06
N ALA A 15 -22.70 7.52 6.67
CA ALA A 15 -21.85 8.71 6.60
C ALA A 15 -20.57 8.58 7.46
N GLN A 16 -20.62 7.82 8.56
CA GLN A 16 -19.45 7.59 9.42
C GLN A 16 -18.42 6.62 8.83
N ALA A 17 -18.82 5.77 7.89
CA ALA A 17 -17.91 4.83 7.23
C ALA A 17 -16.96 5.49 6.21
N ALA A 18 -17.17 6.77 5.86
CA ALA A 18 -16.42 7.45 4.81
C ALA A 18 -15.24 8.30 5.32
N VAL A 19 -14.62 7.93 6.44
CA VAL A 19 -13.36 8.57 6.88
C VAL A 19 -12.24 8.06 5.98
N ALA A 20 -11.97 8.79 4.90
CA ALA A 20 -10.84 8.52 4.03
C ALA A 20 -9.53 8.80 4.79
N LEU A 21 -8.64 7.82 4.85
CA LEU A 21 -7.29 7.98 5.38
C LEU A 21 -6.50 8.88 4.42
N GLN A 22 -6.21 10.11 4.82
CA GLN A 22 -5.33 10.99 4.05
C GLN A 22 -3.87 10.70 4.42
N ALA A 23 -3.18 9.92 3.58
CA ALA A 23 -1.75 9.69 3.69
C ALA A 23 -0.99 10.68 2.79
N ASN A 24 -0.02 11.40 3.35
CA ASN A 24 0.91 12.22 2.58
C ASN A 24 2.28 11.55 2.62
N PHE A 25 2.79 11.15 1.46
CA PHE A 25 4.13 10.59 1.32
C PHE A 25 5.13 11.71 1.02
N GLU A 26 6.23 11.74 1.76
CA GLU A 26 7.32 12.71 1.57
C GLU A 26 8.49 12.10 0.79
N GLY A 27 8.82 10.85 1.08
CA GLY A 27 9.95 10.16 0.47
C GLY A 27 9.84 8.64 0.61
N PHE A 28 10.69 7.95 -0.14
CA PHE A 28 10.89 6.51 -0.05
C PHE A 28 12.40 6.29 -0.01
N GLU A 29 12.89 5.56 0.99
CA GLU A 29 14.31 5.27 1.16
C GLU A 29 14.50 3.79 1.48
N GLN A 30 15.41 3.16 0.75
CA GLN A 30 15.84 1.79 1.02
C GLN A 30 17.15 1.82 1.83
N SER A 31 17.09 1.38 3.08
CA SER A 31 18.25 1.35 3.98
C SER A 31 19.13 0.11 3.77
N ALA A 32 18.56 -1.04 3.41
CA ALA A 32 19.26 -2.32 3.25
C ALA A 32 18.59 -3.20 2.16
N GLY A 33 19.23 -4.32 1.80
CA GLY A 33 18.65 -5.32 0.91
C GLY A 33 18.76 -5.03 -0.59
N LYS A 34 19.66 -4.11 -0.98
CA LYS A 34 19.90 -3.73 -2.39
C LYS A 34 20.47 -4.87 -3.23
N GLU A 35 20.95 -5.92 -2.59
CA GLU A 35 21.47 -7.15 -3.20
C GLU A 35 20.36 -8.09 -3.68
N PHE A 36 19.15 -8.00 -3.12
CA PHE A 36 18.01 -8.80 -3.53
C PHE A 36 17.12 -8.01 -4.48
N ILE A 37 16.67 -6.83 -4.03
CA ILE A 37 15.81 -5.94 -4.79
C ILE A 37 16.33 -4.52 -4.61
N ASN A 38 16.56 -3.80 -5.70
CA ASN A 38 17.04 -2.43 -5.66
C ASN A 38 15.96 -1.48 -6.15
N TYR A 39 15.49 -0.60 -5.26
CA TYR A 39 14.46 0.38 -5.58
C TYR A 39 15.07 1.77 -5.72
N ASP A 40 14.95 2.35 -6.92
CA ASP A 40 15.22 3.76 -7.17
C ASP A 40 13.89 4.49 -7.38
N LEU A 41 13.16 4.73 -6.28
CA LEU A 41 11.84 5.33 -6.27
C LEU A 41 11.88 6.71 -5.61
N ARG A 42 11.20 7.68 -6.22
CA ARG A 42 11.10 9.05 -5.71
C ARG A 42 9.66 9.53 -5.69
N VAL A 43 9.25 10.03 -4.52
CA VAL A 43 7.96 10.70 -4.37
C VAL A 43 8.03 12.09 -5.00
N ARG A 44 7.06 12.41 -5.85
CA ARG A 44 6.91 13.70 -6.53
C ARG A 44 5.52 14.24 -6.28
N LYS A 45 5.41 15.56 -6.18
CA LYS A 45 4.13 16.23 -6.07
C LYS A 45 3.56 16.44 -7.48
N PHE A 46 2.38 15.88 -7.74
CA PHE A 46 1.66 16.12 -9.00
C PHE A 46 0.71 17.32 -8.87
N ASN A 47 0.02 17.44 -7.73
CA ASN A 47 -0.90 18.54 -7.41
C ASN A 47 -0.85 18.86 -5.90
N ARG A 48 -1.50 19.95 -5.45
CA ARG A 48 -1.71 20.34 -4.05
C ARG A 48 -2.16 19.19 -3.15
N THR A 49 -2.92 18.22 -3.67
CA THR A 49 -3.49 17.10 -2.90
C THR A 49 -3.03 15.71 -3.37
N THR A 50 -2.17 15.63 -4.38
CA THR A 50 -1.80 14.35 -5.00
C THR A 50 -0.30 14.27 -5.18
N SER A 51 0.27 13.22 -4.61
CA SER A 51 1.67 12.83 -4.82
C SER A 51 1.70 11.57 -5.69
N THR A 52 2.69 11.48 -6.55
CA THR A 52 2.98 10.33 -7.40
C THR A 52 4.31 9.72 -6.99
N LEU A 53 4.41 8.40 -7.07
CA LEU A 53 5.68 7.69 -6.91
C LEU A 53 6.22 7.43 -8.32
N ASN A 54 7.45 7.86 -8.60
CA ASN A 54 8.08 7.63 -9.88
C ASN A 54 9.46 7.00 -9.66
N GLY A 55 9.76 5.94 -10.37
CA GLY A 55 11.05 5.31 -10.36
C GLY A 55 11.01 3.88 -10.88
N THR A 56 12.09 3.14 -10.65
CA THR A 56 12.26 1.76 -11.14
C THR A 56 12.75 0.86 -10.02
N GLY A 57 12.16 -0.33 -9.92
CA GLY A 57 12.64 -1.41 -9.07
C GLY A 57 13.33 -2.47 -9.92
N TYR A 58 14.52 -2.91 -9.49
CA TYR A 58 15.27 -3.98 -10.12
C TYR A 58 15.29 -5.20 -9.20
N ILE A 59 14.81 -6.33 -9.71
CA ILE A 59 14.93 -7.62 -9.04
C ILE A 59 16.26 -8.23 -9.49
N ILE A 60 17.19 -8.43 -8.55
CA ILE A 60 18.56 -8.89 -8.84
C ILE A 60 18.68 -10.40 -8.63
N GLN A 61 17.91 -10.94 -7.70
CA GLN A 61 17.84 -12.36 -7.39
C GLN A 61 16.39 -12.84 -7.53
N PRO A 62 16.16 -14.07 -8.01
CA PRO A 62 14.82 -14.59 -8.18
C PRO A 62 14.09 -14.62 -6.83
N ILE A 63 12.85 -14.13 -6.85
CA ILE A 63 12.01 -14.06 -5.66
C ILE A 63 11.11 -15.28 -5.62
N ASP A 64 11.26 -16.05 -4.54
CA ASP A 64 10.41 -17.19 -4.20
C ASP A 64 9.56 -16.90 -2.96
N ASN A 65 8.64 -17.82 -2.62
CA ASN A 65 7.90 -17.81 -1.36
C ASN A 65 8.75 -18.03 -0.09
N THR A 66 10.06 -18.22 -0.24
CA THR A 66 10.99 -18.26 0.90
C THR A 66 11.24 -16.87 1.48
N MET A 67 11.07 -15.82 0.67
CA MET A 67 11.15 -14.44 1.12
C MET A 67 9.79 -14.00 1.66
N ILE A 68 9.74 -13.73 2.96
CA ILE A 68 8.51 -13.33 3.67
C ILE A 68 8.43 -11.80 3.70
N PHE A 69 7.29 -11.28 3.26
CA PHE A 69 6.98 -9.87 3.39
C PHE A 69 6.43 -9.58 4.79
N LYS A 70 6.96 -8.54 5.43
CA LYS A 70 6.46 -8.02 6.71
C LYS A 70 6.50 -6.50 6.67
N SER A 71 5.46 -5.86 7.17
CA SER A 71 5.39 -4.40 7.23
C SER A 71 4.90 -3.93 8.59
N ASP A 72 5.62 -2.98 9.17
CA ASP A 72 5.18 -2.24 10.36
C ASP A 72 4.80 -0.82 9.94
N VAL A 73 3.59 -0.38 10.28
CA VAL A 73 3.08 0.94 9.94
C VAL A 73 3.14 1.84 11.16
N TYR A 74 3.74 3.02 11.01
CA TYR A 74 3.78 4.03 12.05
C TYR A 74 3.11 5.32 11.57
N PHE A 75 2.36 5.99 12.43
CA PHE A 75 1.68 7.24 12.09
C PHE A 75 1.92 8.33 13.13
N SER A 76 2.03 9.57 12.66
CA SER A 76 2.11 10.77 13.52
C SER A 76 0.84 11.59 13.35
N ARG A 77 0.12 11.84 14.45
CA ARG A 77 -1.14 12.62 14.42
C ARG A 77 -0.92 14.11 14.20
N LEU A 78 0.22 14.62 14.67
CA LEU A 78 0.54 16.05 14.68
C LEU A 78 1.65 16.41 13.69
N GLY A 79 2.14 15.44 12.89
CA GLY A 79 3.25 15.65 11.97
C GLY A 79 4.57 16.00 12.66
N ASN A 80 4.70 15.64 13.94
CA ASN A 80 5.96 15.75 14.68
C ASN A 80 6.77 14.46 14.55
N GLN A 81 8.03 14.46 15.00
CA GLN A 81 8.92 13.29 14.98
C GLN A 81 8.52 12.18 15.98
N GLN A 82 7.29 12.20 16.50
CA GLN A 82 6.76 11.15 17.37
C GLN A 82 5.79 10.30 16.57
N PHE A 83 6.25 9.11 16.20
CA PHE A 83 5.46 8.14 15.46
C PHE A 83 4.94 7.06 16.42
N VAL A 84 3.64 6.78 16.34
CA VAL A 84 2.98 5.73 17.11
C VAL A 84 2.81 4.50 16.21
N HIS A 85 3.13 3.33 16.75
CA HIS A 85 2.90 2.06 16.05
C HIS A 85 1.41 1.86 15.78
N SER A 86 1.06 1.66 14.52
CA SER A 86 -0.30 1.39 14.09
C SER A 86 -0.63 -0.09 14.27
N PRO A 87 -1.86 -0.46 14.67
CA PRO A 87 -2.31 -1.85 14.61
C PRO A 87 -2.61 -2.32 13.18
N LEU A 88 -2.39 -1.48 12.15
CA LEU A 88 -2.50 -1.88 10.75
C LEU A 88 -1.33 -2.81 10.41
N HIS A 89 -1.64 -4.08 10.16
CA HIS A 89 -0.69 -5.09 9.72
C HIS A 89 -1.11 -5.55 8.33
N LEU A 90 -0.18 -5.48 7.37
CA LEU A 90 -0.34 -6.21 6.11
C LEU A 90 -0.06 -7.70 6.40
N PRO A 91 -0.68 -8.62 5.64
CA PRO A 91 -0.49 -10.05 5.84
C PRO A 91 1.00 -10.42 5.71
N GLU A 92 1.50 -11.19 6.69
CA GLU A 92 2.86 -11.74 6.66
C GLU A 92 2.87 -13.01 5.80
N THR A 93 3.09 -12.85 4.49
CA THR A 93 3.06 -13.94 3.51
C THR A 93 4.31 -13.95 2.64
N GLY A 94 4.51 -15.03 1.88
CA GLY A 94 5.55 -15.07 0.85
C GLY A 94 5.33 -14.01 -0.22
N LEU A 95 6.41 -13.56 -0.88
CA LEU A 95 6.32 -12.51 -1.89
C LEU A 95 5.48 -12.91 -3.12
N CYS A 96 5.52 -14.17 -3.58
CA CYS A 96 4.67 -14.57 -4.71
C CYS A 96 3.18 -14.57 -4.34
N GLU A 97 2.83 -15.09 -3.15
CA GLU A 97 1.45 -15.02 -2.63
C GLU A 97 0.97 -13.57 -2.45
N LEU A 98 1.86 -12.66 -2.05
CA LEU A 98 1.56 -11.25 -1.93
C LEU A 98 1.22 -10.64 -3.29
N PHE A 99 2.01 -10.91 -4.34
CA PHE A 99 1.73 -10.40 -5.68
C PHE A 99 0.39 -10.91 -6.23
N ASP A 100 0.07 -12.19 -6.01
CA ASP A 100 -1.22 -12.77 -6.39
C ASP A 100 -2.39 -12.09 -5.66
N HIS A 101 -2.24 -11.86 -4.35
CA HIS A 101 -3.24 -11.19 -3.53
C HIS A 101 -3.49 -9.74 -3.97
N VAL A 102 -2.42 -9.00 -4.28
CA VAL A 102 -2.53 -7.61 -4.76
C VAL A 102 -3.18 -7.56 -6.15
N HIS A 103 -2.91 -8.55 -7.02
CA HIS A 103 -3.58 -8.64 -8.32
C HIS A 103 -5.08 -8.84 -8.18
N ASP A 104 -5.51 -9.64 -7.20
CA ASP A 104 -6.92 -9.95 -6.98
C ASP A 104 -7.67 -8.80 -6.28
N GLU A 105 -7.09 -8.20 -5.24
CA GLU A 105 -7.77 -7.18 -4.44
C GLU A 105 -7.57 -5.75 -4.97
N TYR A 106 -6.41 -5.45 -5.55
CA TYR A 106 -6.00 -4.09 -5.89
C TYR A 106 -5.44 -3.97 -7.32
N PRO A 107 -6.18 -4.38 -8.36
CA PRO A 107 -5.68 -4.38 -9.74
C PRO A 107 -5.26 -2.98 -10.23
N ARG A 108 -5.88 -1.92 -9.69
CA ARG A 108 -5.57 -0.52 -10.04
C ARG A 108 -4.16 -0.09 -9.66
N ILE A 109 -3.52 -0.76 -8.70
CA ILE A 109 -2.14 -0.42 -8.30
C ILE A 109 -1.15 -0.73 -9.43
N PHE A 110 -1.41 -1.78 -10.21
CA PHE A 110 -0.54 -2.21 -11.30
C PHE A 110 -0.75 -1.46 -12.61
N GLU A 111 -1.88 -0.73 -12.78
CA GLU A 111 -2.16 0.05 -14.00
C GLU A 111 -1.07 1.09 -14.32
N GLY A 112 -0.31 1.54 -13.32
CA GLY A 112 0.77 2.52 -13.46
C GLY A 112 2.19 1.94 -13.48
N ILE A 113 2.35 0.62 -13.48
CA ILE A 113 3.65 -0.06 -13.41
C ILE A 113 3.85 -0.88 -14.69
N GLU A 114 4.98 -0.66 -15.35
CA GLU A 114 5.39 -1.44 -16.53
C GLU A 114 6.21 -2.67 -16.08
N ASN A 115 6.04 -3.81 -16.75
CA ASN A 115 6.71 -5.08 -16.45
C ASN A 115 6.42 -5.65 -15.05
N VAL A 116 5.14 -5.61 -14.66
CA VAL A 116 4.67 -6.32 -13.46
C VAL A 116 4.60 -7.83 -13.76
N PRO A 117 5.01 -8.71 -12.83
CA PRO A 117 4.81 -10.16 -12.97
C PRO A 117 3.33 -10.49 -13.15
N GLU A 118 3.02 -11.43 -14.04
CA GLU A 118 1.66 -11.89 -14.21
C GLU A 118 1.18 -12.68 -12.97
N LYS A 119 -0.14 -12.79 -12.79
CA LYS A 119 -0.71 -13.58 -11.71
C LYS A 119 -0.24 -15.05 -11.82
N GLY A 120 0.31 -15.58 -10.73
CA GLY A 120 0.84 -16.94 -10.65
C GLY A 120 2.23 -17.13 -11.25
N GLU A 121 2.89 -16.06 -11.71
CA GLU A 121 4.27 -16.08 -12.19
C GLU A 121 5.22 -16.05 -10.99
N CYS A 122 5.81 -17.22 -10.67
CA CYS A 122 6.79 -17.38 -9.60
C CYS A 122 7.75 -18.52 -9.98
N PRO A 123 9.08 -18.38 -9.79
CA PRO A 123 9.81 -17.21 -9.27
C PRO A 123 9.78 -16.00 -10.20
N ILE A 124 9.85 -14.82 -9.59
CA ILE A 124 9.90 -13.50 -10.26
C ILE A 124 11.34 -13.02 -10.38
#